data_AF-A0A6C0ACC8-F1
#
_entry.id   AF-A0A6C0ACC8-F1
#
_cell.length_a   1.000
_cell.length_b   1.000
_cell.length_c   1.000
_cell.angle_alpha   90.00
_cell.angle_beta   90.00
_cell.angle_gamma   90.00
#
_symmetry.space_group_name_H-M   'P 1'
#
loop_
_entity.id
_entity.type
_entity.pdbx_description
1 polymer ?
#
loop_
_entity_poly.entity_id
_entity_poly.type
_entity_poly.pdbx_seq_one_letter_code
_entity_poly.pdbx_strand_id
1 'polypeptide(L)'
;MDFGHTESNLDQLNELLQDTAVDRLRKKLNKKREKKKSKEELSPYKNKFDEYTEIEIKALRLTKQDPIDNDSFYDEEERAFIFKNMWDPFTGERLEEDPVGPLYFNPINLIFDWYRRRLDNIWTKPSDEEDGYWCGVPGDLYGAGEDCYVPGRGFIKDKYLFRLPLSMCYIPKEMGYSQAITMGPKLTDDEIKEIYYTAKKYWEHDYRVRFKRNLPDLIEMKKHYDLAITKNPLGADSTEEENYAENKKGVDYLLELR
;
A
#
# COMPACT_ATOMS: atom_id res chain seq x y z
N MET A 1 80.68 -37.95 -7.63
CA MET A 1 79.70 -37.07 -8.27
C MET A 1 78.45 -37.19 -7.44
N ASP A 2 78.17 -36.16 -6.65
CA ASP A 2 77.15 -36.16 -5.61
C ASP A 2 75.88 -35.53 -6.20
N PHE A 3 74.84 -36.34 -6.42
CA PHE A 3 73.53 -35.90 -6.89
C PHE A 3 72.59 -35.80 -5.70
N GLY A 4 72.74 -34.75 -4.90
CA GLY A 4 71.80 -34.45 -3.83
C GLY A 4 71.57 -32.96 -3.81
N HIS A 5 70.46 -32.48 -4.39
CA HIS A 5 69.80 -31.20 -4.06
C HIS A 5 68.54 -30.86 -4.89
N THR A 6 68.00 -31.77 -5.72
CA THR A 6 66.80 -31.46 -6.53
C THR A 6 65.45 -31.77 -5.88
N GLU A 7 65.38 -32.62 -4.84
CA GLU A 7 64.11 -32.98 -4.20
C GLU A 7 63.54 -31.86 -3.31
N SER A 8 64.41 -31.07 -2.67
CA SER A 8 64.01 -29.99 -1.74
C SER A 8 63.22 -28.85 -2.41
N ASN A 9 63.39 -28.60 -3.71
CA ASN A 9 62.70 -27.52 -4.41
C ASN A 9 61.31 -27.95 -4.93
N LEU A 10 61.11 -29.25 -5.19
CA LEU A 10 59.83 -29.79 -5.63
C LEU A 10 58.83 -29.88 -4.48
N ASP A 11 59.30 -30.24 -3.28
CA ASP A 11 58.45 -30.31 -2.08
C ASP A 11 58.01 -28.91 -1.64
N GLN A 12 58.91 -27.92 -1.67
CA GLN A 12 58.56 -26.52 -1.37
C GLN A 12 57.58 -25.93 -2.39
N LEU A 13 57.70 -26.27 -3.67
CA LEU A 13 56.77 -25.83 -4.71
C LEU A 13 55.38 -26.47 -4.53
N ASN A 14 55.34 -27.76 -4.17
CA ASN A 14 54.09 -28.48 -3.90
C ASN A 14 53.37 -27.94 -2.66
N GLU A 15 54.11 -27.57 -1.61
CA GLU A 15 53.56 -26.95 -0.40
C GLU A 15 52.95 -25.56 -0.71
N LEU A 16 53.66 -24.73 -1.50
CA LEU A 16 53.19 -23.42 -1.92
C LEU A 16 51.95 -23.48 -2.83
N LEU A 17 51.88 -24.51 -3.69
CA LEU A 17 50.73 -24.79 -4.56
C LEU A 17 49.53 -25.32 -3.77
N GLN A 18 49.75 -26.12 -2.72
CA GLN A 18 48.70 -26.57 -1.83
C GLN A 18 48.10 -25.40 -1.04
N ASP A 19 48.93 -24.49 -0.51
CA ASP A 19 48.45 -23.32 0.22
C ASP A 19 47.63 -22.37 -0.65
N THR A 20 48.05 -22.13 -1.90
CA THR A 20 47.27 -21.30 -2.84
C THR A 20 45.96 -21.95 -3.27
N ALA A 21 45.91 -23.29 -3.40
CA ALA A 21 44.69 -24.01 -3.69
C ALA A 21 43.71 -24.00 -2.50
N VAL A 22 44.22 -24.21 -1.28
CA VAL A 22 43.44 -24.16 -0.04
C VAL A 22 42.85 -22.77 0.19
N ASP A 23 43.61 -21.70 -0.05
CA ASP A 23 43.11 -20.33 0.09
C ASP A 23 42.02 -19.97 -0.93
N ARG A 24 42.15 -20.46 -2.18
CA ARG A 24 41.08 -20.30 -3.18
C ARG A 24 39.82 -21.04 -2.78
N LEU A 25 39.95 -22.23 -2.19
CA LEU A 25 38.81 -22.99 -1.67
C LEU A 25 38.17 -22.30 -0.46
N ARG A 26 38.95 -21.78 0.48
CA ARG A 26 38.46 -21.00 1.64
C ARG A 26 37.71 -19.74 1.18
N LYS A 27 38.23 -18.99 0.21
CA LYS A 27 37.55 -17.82 -0.37
C LYS A 27 36.23 -18.19 -1.05
N LYS A 28 36.19 -19.29 -1.81
CA LYS A 28 34.95 -19.80 -2.41
C LYS A 28 33.94 -20.25 -1.36
N LEU A 29 34.40 -20.92 -0.29
CA LEU A 29 33.55 -21.39 0.80
C LEU A 29 32.97 -20.23 1.61
N ASN A 30 33.77 -19.20 1.89
CA ASN A 30 33.33 -17.99 2.58
C ASN A 30 32.33 -17.20 1.71
N LYS A 31 32.59 -17.01 0.41
CA LYS A 31 31.64 -16.37 -0.51
C LYS A 31 30.32 -17.16 -0.61
N LYS A 32 30.37 -18.50 -0.53
CA LYS A 32 29.18 -19.36 -0.51
C LYS A 32 28.44 -19.29 0.84
N ARG A 33 29.17 -19.19 1.96
CA ARG A 33 28.61 -18.97 3.31
C ARG A 33 28.00 -17.59 3.47
N GLU A 34 28.60 -16.54 2.91
CA GLU A 34 28.05 -15.18 2.87
C GLU A 34 26.80 -15.13 2.00
N LYS A 35 26.80 -15.75 0.81
CA LYS A 35 25.58 -15.89 -0.01
C LYS A 35 24.48 -16.74 0.65
N LYS A 36 24.86 -17.71 1.49
CA LYS A 36 23.91 -18.56 2.22
C LYS A 36 23.35 -17.83 3.45
N LYS A 37 24.20 -17.13 4.22
CA LYS A 37 23.78 -16.24 5.30
C LYS A 37 22.92 -15.11 4.77
N SER A 38 23.27 -14.47 3.66
CA SER A 38 22.42 -13.43 3.06
C SER A 38 21.06 -14.00 2.65
N LYS A 39 20.98 -15.25 2.13
CA LYS A 39 19.71 -15.92 1.81
C LYS A 39 18.91 -16.40 3.03
N GLU A 40 19.57 -16.77 4.13
CA GLU A 40 18.94 -17.21 5.37
C GLU A 40 18.55 -16.03 6.29
N GLU A 41 19.25 -14.90 6.20
CA GLU A 41 18.93 -13.61 6.84
C GLU A 41 17.87 -12.81 6.05
N LEU A 42 17.64 -13.13 4.76
CA LEU A 42 16.72 -12.43 3.85
C LEU A 42 15.22 -12.69 4.07
N SER A 43 14.79 -13.33 5.15
CA SER A 43 13.38 -13.24 5.51
C SER A 43 13.16 -13.51 7.00
N PRO A 44 13.13 -12.45 7.84
CA PRO A 44 12.49 -12.54 9.15
C PRO A 44 10.99 -12.92 9.09
N TYR A 45 10.47 -13.21 7.90
CA TYR A 45 9.08 -13.50 7.55
C TYR A 45 8.85 -14.92 7.05
N LYS A 46 9.90 -15.74 6.90
CA LYS A 46 9.76 -17.12 6.42
C LYS A 46 8.85 -17.90 7.37
N ASN A 47 7.73 -18.40 6.84
CA ASN A 47 6.66 -19.10 7.57
C ASN A 47 5.73 -18.24 8.46
N LYS A 48 5.83 -16.91 8.44
CA LYS A 48 4.91 -16.05 9.22
C LYS A 48 3.59 -15.80 8.49
N PHE A 49 3.62 -15.75 7.17
CA PHE A 49 2.48 -15.36 6.36
C PHE A 49 1.94 -16.52 5.53
N ASP A 50 0.70 -16.34 5.09
CA ASP A 50 0.05 -17.19 4.11
C ASP A 50 0.83 -17.14 2.78
N GLU A 51 1.16 -18.32 2.26
CA GLU A 51 2.04 -18.48 1.10
C GLU A 51 1.49 -17.79 -0.15
N TYR A 52 0.16 -17.79 -0.32
CA TYR A 52 -0.48 -17.19 -1.48
C TYR A 52 -0.31 -15.67 -1.47
N THR A 53 -0.65 -15.02 -0.34
CA THR A 53 -0.49 -13.56 -0.20
C THR A 53 0.96 -13.12 -0.29
N GLU A 54 1.88 -13.90 0.29
CA GLU A 54 3.31 -13.60 0.25
C GLU A 54 3.84 -13.66 -1.19
N ILE A 55 3.43 -14.64 -1.98
CA ILE A 55 3.84 -14.76 -3.39
C ILE A 55 3.27 -13.62 -4.23
N GLU A 56 1.99 -13.30 -4.08
CA GLU A 56 1.31 -12.29 -4.90
C GLU A 56 1.87 -10.88 -4.64
N ILE A 57 2.04 -10.50 -3.38
CA ILE A 57 2.61 -9.19 -3.02
C ILE A 57 4.07 -9.09 -3.46
N LYS A 58 4.84 -10.18 -3.28
CA LYS A 58 6.22 -10.22 -3.78
C LYS A 58 6.28 -10.06 -5.28
N ALA A 59 5.37 -10.72 -6.02
CA ALA A 59 5.28 -10.59 -7.45
C ALA A 59 5.05 -9.11 -7.83
N LEU A 60 4.02 -8.47 -7.27
CA LEU A 60 3.71 -7.06 -7.54
C LEU A 60 4.89 -6.11 -7.25
N ARG A 61 5.57 -6.28 -6.11
CA ARG A 61 6.75 -5.47 -5.74
C ARG A 61 7.94 -5.69 -6.69
N LEU A 62 8.20 -6.93 -7.08
CA LEU A 62 9.32 -7.28 -7.98
C LEU A 62 9.03 -6.90 -9.43
N THR A 63 7.77 -6.98 -9.86
CA THR A 63 7.36 -6.65 -11.23
C THR A 63 7.03 -5.18 -11.42
N LYS A 64 6.94 -4.40 -10.34
CA LYS A 64 6.55 -2.98 -10.36
C LYS A 64 5.22 -2.77 -11.08
N GLN A 65 4.29 -3.69 -10.89
CA GLN A 65 2.95 -3.62 -11.46
C GLN A 65 2.02 -2.89 -10.50
N ASP A 66 1.11 -2.08 -11.06
CA ASP A 66 0.00 -1.49 -10.33
C ASP A 66 -0.88 -2.61 -9.77
N PRO A 67 -1.08 -2.69 -8.45
CA PRO A 67 -1.99 -3.66 -7.88
C PRO A 67 -3.45 -3.52 -8.32
N ILE A 68 -3.86 -2.38 -8.90
CA ILE A 68 -5.24 -2.11 -9.29
C ILE A 68 -5.56 -2.65 -10.69
N ASP A 69 -4.71 -2.39 -11.68
CA ASP A 69 -4.95 -2.76 -13.08
C ASP A 69 -3.82 -3.57 -13.74
N ASN A 70 -2.75 -3.86 -13.00
CA ASN A 70 -1.56 -4.59 -13.45
C ASN A 70 -0.71 -3.89 -14.53
N ASP A 71 -0.92 -2.59 -14.76
CA ASP A 71 -0.02 -1.78 -15.59
C ASP A 71 1.39 -1.76 -14.97
N SER A 72 2.44 -1.83 -15.79
CA SER A 72 3.82 -1.95 -15.29
C SER A 72 4.59 -0.63 -15.37
N PHE A 73 5.41 -0.35 -14.36
CA PHE A 73 6.26 0.86 -14.26
C PHE A 73 7.76 0.61 -14.45
N TYR A 74 8.18 -0.47 -15.12
CA TYR A 74 9.61 -0.83 -15.24
C TYR A 74 10.54 0.31 -15.66
N ASP A 75 10.09 1.17 -16.59
CA ASP A 75 10.90 2.25 -17.17
C ASP A 75 10.42 3.67 -16.77
N GLU A 76 9.40 3.79 -15.92
CA GLU A 76 8.73 5.07 -15.64
C GLU A 76 8.37 5.24 -14.15
N GLU A 77 9.30 4.92 -13.26
CA GLU A 77 9.08 5.02 -11.80
C GLU A 77 8.67 6.43 -11.35
N GLU A 78 9.17 7.49 -12.00
CA GLU A 78 8.80 8.88 -11.66
C GLU A 78 7.32 9.21 -11.93
N ARG A 79 6.63 8.36 -12.68
CA ARG A 79 5.20 8.49 -12.97
C ARG A 79 4.33 7.73 -11.98
N ALA A 80 4.91 6.88 -11.14
CA ALA A 80 4.18 6.09 -10.16
C ALA A 80 4.16 6.78 -8.80
N PHE A 81 3.15 6.45 -7.99
CA PHE A 81 3.22 6.64 -6.55
C PHE A 81 3.88 5.42 -5.89
N ILE A 82 4.91 5.65 -5.06
CA ILE A 82 5.76 4.58 -4.53
C ILE A 82 5.49 4.39 -3.03
N PHE A 83 4.91 3.25 -2.68
CA PHE A 83 4.61 2.90 -1.29
C PHE A 83 5.60 1.87 -0.73
N LYS A 84 6.43 2.27 0.24
CA LYS A 84 7.56 1.46 0.72
C LYS A 84 7.23 0.53 1.88
N ASN A 85 6.22 0.86 2.68
CA ASN A 85 5.98 0.19 3.95
C ASN A 85 5.25 -1.15 3.78
N MET A 86 5.37 -1.98 4.80
CA MET A 86 4.40 -3.00 5.15
C MET A 86 3.26 -2.37 5.97
N TRP A 87 2.17 -3.10 6.16
CA TRP A 87 1.09 -2.71 7.05
C TRP A 87 0.43 -3.94 7.67
N ASP A 88 -0.24 -3.72 8.80
CA ASP A 88 -1.09 -4.71 9.43
C ASP A 88 -2.37 -4.91 8.59
N PRO A 89 -2.67 -6.15 8.15
CA PRO A 89 -3.87 -6.46 7.37
C PRO A 89 -5.19 -6.02 7.97
N PHE A 90 -5.30 -6.06 9.28
CA PHE A 90 -6.56 -5.95 10.02
C PHE A 90 -6.80 -4.56 10.56
N THR A 91 -5.75 -3.75 10.70
CA THR A 91 -5.86 -2.37 11.19
C THR A 91 -5.49 -1.32 10.14
N GLY A 92 -4.73 -1.72 9.11
CA GLY A 92 -4.13 -0.81 8.14
C GLY A 92 -3.05 0.07 8.75
N GLU A 93 -2.52 -0.29 9.92
CA GLU A 93 -1.42 0.44 10.55
C GLU A 93 -0.10 0.16 9.82
N ARG A 94 0.66 1.22 9.56
CA ARG A 94 1.95 1.11 8.87
C ARG A 94 2.98 0.45 9.78
N LEU A 95 3.78 -0.41 9.17
CA LEU A 95 4.91 -1.08 9.80
C LEU A 95 6.21 -0.55 9.15
N GLU A 96 7.28 -1.33 9.28
CA GLU A 96 8.59 -1.03 8.69
C GLU A 96 8.58 -1.05 7.14
N GLU A 97 9.69 -0.61 6.55
CA GLU A 97 9.89 -0.74 5.11
C GLU A 97 9.92 -2.22 4.70
N ASP A 98 9.27 -2.53 3.59
CA ASP A 98 9.20 -3.90 3.10
C ASP A 98 10.56 -4.33 2.53
N PRO A 99 11.15 -5.46 3.00
CA PRO A 99 12.46 -5.92 2.52
C PRO A 99 12.48 -6.36 1.06
N VAL A 100 11.32 -6.61 0.45
CA VAL A 100 11.19 -7.03 -0.95
C VAL A 100 11.33 -5.84 -1.90
N GLY A 101 10.96 -4.64 -1.47
CA GLY A 101 10.92 -3.43 -2.27
C GLY A 101 9.55 -2.75 -2.22
N PRO A 102 9.36 -1.58 -2.83
CA PRO A 102 8.10 -0.84 -2.76
C PRO A 102 6.99 -1.40 -3.68
N LEU A 103 5.75 -0.99 -3.40
CA LEU A 103 4.63 -1.11 -4.32
C LEU A 103 4.53 0.15 -5.18
N TYR A 104 4.15 -0.02 -6.44
CA TYR A 104 4.03 1.06 -7.41
C TYR A 104 2.56 1.17 -7.80
N PHE A 105 1.98 2.36 -7.69
CA PHE A 105 0.58 2.59 -8.04
C PHE A 105 0.49 3.61 -9.16
N ASN A 106 -0.47 3.42 -10.06
CA ASN A 106 -0.84 4.46 -10.99
C ASN A 106 -1.66 5.54 -10.25
N PRO A 107 -1.18 6.80 -10.21
CA PRO A 107 -1.89 7.87 -9.51
C PRO A 107 -3.32 8.08 -10.02
N ILE A 108 -3.56 7.90 -11.33
CA ILE A 108 -4.89 8.14 -11.90
C ILE A 108 -5.90 7.04 -11.54
N ASN A 109 -5.45 5.81 -11.33
CA ASN A 109 -6.30 4.72 -10.88
C ASN A 109 -6.72 4.92 -9.42
N LEU A 110 -5.77 5.30 -8.55
CA LEU A 110 -6.06 5.65 -7.16
C LEU A 110 -7.08 6.79 -7.05
N ILE A 111 -6.85 7.88 -7.80
CA ILE A 111 -7.75 9.03 -7.81
C ILE A 111 -9.13 8.62 -8.30
N PHE A 112 -9.22 7.82 -9.37
CA PHE A 112 -10.50 7.39 -9.90
C PHE A 112 -11.25 6.44 -8.97
N ASP A 113 -10.55 5.56 -8.26
CA ASP A 113 -11.13 4.68 -7.25
C ASP A 113 -11.76 5.51 -6.10
N TRP A 114 -11.01 6.47 -5.54
CA TRP A 114 -11.56 7.35 -4.51
C TRP A 114 -12.68 8.23 -5.04
N TYR A 115 -12.55 8.74 -6.26
CA TYR A 115 -13.61 9.49 -6.91
C TYR A 115 -14.91 8.69 -6.95
N ARG A 116 -14.87 7.41 -7.36
CA ARG A 116 -16.05 6.56 -7.43
C ARG A 116 -16.69 6.30 -6.06
N ARG A 117 -15.86 6.12 -5.04
CA ARG A 117 -16.28 5.78 -3.66
C ARG A 117 -16.50 7.01 -2.76
N ARG A 118 -16.34 8.22 -3.27
CA ARG A 118 -16.39 9.47 -2.47
C ARG A 118 -17.72 9.71 -1.76
N LEU A 119 -18.80 9.13 -2.27
CA LEU A 119 -20.15 9.22 -1.70
C LEU A 119 -20.50 8.03 -0.80
N ASP A 120 -19.59 7.05 -0.67
CA ASP A 120 -19.84 5.88 0.15
C ASP A 120 -19.80 6.26 1.63
N ASN A 121 -20.87 5.92 2.35
CA ASN A 121 -20.99 6.11 3.81
C ASN A 121 -20.88 7.58 4.29
N ILE A 122 -21.09 8.58 3.42
CA ILE A 122 -21.24 9.98 3.85
C ILE A 122 -22.70 10.29 4.20
N TRP A 123 -22.95 11.36 4.96
CA TRP A 123 -24.29 11.85 5.27
C TRP A 123 -25.02 12.29 4.00
N THR A 124 -25.79 11.40 3.38
CA THR A 124 -26.79 11.79 2.40
C THR A 124 -28.16 11.68 3.03
N LYS A 125 -28.99 12.73 2.88
CA LYS A 125 -30.42 12.52 3.08
C LYS A 125 -30.84 11.47 2.05
N PRO A 126 -31.57 10.42 2.44
CA PRO A 126 -32.19 9.54 1.46
C PRO A 126 -33.14 10.39 0.60
N SER A 127 -32.96 10.36 -0.72
CA SER A 127 -33.88 10.98 -1.68
C SER A 127 -33.90 10.19 -2.97
N ASP A 128 -35.07 9.82 -3.45
CA ASP A 128 -35.31 9.44 -4.84
C ASP A 128 -35.77 10.65 -5.69
N GLU A 129 -36.16 10.41 -6.95
CA GLU A 129 -36.67 11.44 -7.88
C GLU A 129 -38.05 12.02 -7.47
N GLU A 130 -38.72 11.47 -6.44
CA GLU A 130 -40.03 11.87 -5.92
C GLU A 130 -40.05 12.06 -4.37
N ASP A 131 -38.93 12.41 -3.72
CA ASP A 131 -38.81 12.61 -2.24
C ASP A 131 -39.12 11.35 -1.38
N GLY A 132 -39.13 10.15 -1.97
CA GLY A 132 -39.26 8.86 -1.31
C GLY A 132 -37.93 8.27 -0.78
N TYR A 133 -38.03 7.52 0.32
CA TYR A 133 -36.91 6.87 1.02
C TYR A 133 -36.58 5.50 0.38
N TRP A 134 -35.37 5.32 -0.15
CA TRP A 134 -34.80 3.99 -0.40
C TRP A 134 -33.47 3.74 0.30
N CYS A 135 -33.33 2.47 0.67
CA CYS A 135 -32.53 1.90 1.74
C CYS A 135 -31.02 2.12 1.58
N GLY A 136 -30.40 2.70 2.60
CA GLY A 136 -28.97 2.57 2.83
C GLY A 136 -28.70 1.89 4.16
N VAL A 137 -27.46 1.40 4.28
CA VAL A 137 -26.98 0.57 5.39
C VAL A 137 -27.37 1.19 6.74
N PRO A 138 -28.04 0.46 7.65
CA PRO A 138 -28.72 1.07 8.80
C PRO A 138 -27.75 1.69 9.82
N GLY A 139 -28.09 2.88 10.33
CA GLY A 139 -27.61 3.38 11.62
C GLY A 139 -26.23 4.06 11.64
N ASP A 140 -25.43 3.76 12.67
CA ASP A 140 -24.18 4.43 13.11
C ASP A 140 -23.02 4.44 12.10
N LEU A 141 -23.26 3.99 10.86
CA LEU A 141 -22.26 3.91 9.79
C LEU A 141 -22.12 5.22 9.02
N TYR A 142 -23.17 6.06 9.01
CA TYR A 142 -23.19 7.29 8.21
C TYR A 142 -22.28 8.37 8.77
N GLY A 143 -21.41 8.88 7.91
CA GLY A 143 -20.47 9.95 8.21
C GLY A 143 -19.62 9.71 9.44
N ALA A 144 -19.43 8.44 9.81
CA ALA A 144 -18.56 8.06 10.92
C ALA A 144 -17.11 7.89 10.45
N GLY A 145 -16.88 7.73 9.14
CA GLY A 145 -15.54 7.59 8.58
C GLY A 145 -14.77 6.43 9.22
N GLU A 146 -13.63 6.73 9.83
CA GLU A 146 -12.82 5.73 10.57
C GLU A 146 -13.32 5.44 11.99
N ASP A 147 -14.15 6.31 12.55
CA ASP A 147 -14.76 6.16 13.89
C ASP A 147 -16.04 5.33 13.88
N CYS A 148 -16.28 4.65 12.76
CA CYS A 148 -17.42 3.79 12.54
C CYS A 148 -17.35 2.57 13.46
N TYR A 149 -18.27 2.45 14.43
CA TYR A 149 -18.34 1.32 15.36
C TYR A 149 -19.67 0.60 15.22
N VAL A 150 -19.62 -0.71 14.98
CA VAL A 150 -20.82 -1.55 14.92
C VAL A 150 -20.80 -2.52 16.11
N PRO A 151 -21.82 -2.48 17.00
CA PRO A 151 -21.92 -3.42 18.11
C PRO A 151 -21.81 -4.88 17.63
N GLY A 152 -20.92 -5.65 18.27
CA GLY A 152 -20.63 -7.03 17.89
C GLY A 152 -19.68 -7.22 16.70
N ARG A 153 -19.35 -6.16 15.94
CA ARG A 153 -18.32 -6.19 14.88
C ARG A 153 -17.09 -5.33 15.16
N GLY A 154 -17.20 -4.35 16.06
CA GLY A 154 -16.11 -3.44 16.41
C GLY A 154 -15.98 -2.26 15.44
N PHE A 155 -14.79 -1.68 15.39
CA PHE A 155 -14.48 -0.54 14.51
C PHE A 155 -14.26 -0.98 13.07
N ILE A 156 -14.86 -0.25 12.13
CA ILE A 156 -14.83 -0.52 10.68
C ILE A 156 -13.95 0.55 10.00
N LYS A 157 -12.65 0.46 10.26
CA LYS A 157 -11.65 1.45 9.79
C LYS A 157 -11.49 1.46 8.27
N ASP A 158 -11.88 0.38 7.58
CA ASP A 158 -11.82 0.25 6.11
C ASP A 158 -12.75 1.22 5.37
N LYS A 159 -13.71 1.84 6.05
CA LYS A 159 -14.63 2.82 5.43
C LYS A 159 -14.00 4.17 5.15
N TYR A 160 -12.84 4.47 5.73
CA TYR A 160 -12.14 5.71 5.38
C TYR A 160 -11.63 5.66 3.93
N LEU A 161 -12.02 6.65 3.13
CA LEU A 161 -11.79 6.68 1.69
C LEU A 161 -10.31 6.65 1.30
N PHE A 162 -9.49 7.51 1.90
CA PHE A 162 -8.08 7.72 1.52
C PHE A 162 -7.15 6.67 2.11
N ARG A 163 -7.42 5.42 1.76
CA ARG A 163 -6.58 4.24 1.99
C ARG A 163 -6.16 3.68 0.64
N LEU A 164 -5.05 2.94 0.62
CA LEU A 164 -4.72 2.14 -0.56
C LEU A 164 -5.80 1.07 -0.78
N PRO A 165 -6.32 0.91 -2.00
CA PRO A 165 -7.38 -0.06 -2.31
C PRO A 165 -6.80 -1.46 -2.51
N LEU A 166 -6.10 -1.97 -1.49
CA LEU A 166 -5.52 -3.31 -1.50
C LEU A 166 -6.34 -4.25 -0.62
N SER A 167 -6.90 -5.29 -1.24
CA SER A 167 -7.53 -6.42 -0.57
C SER A 167 -6.53 -7.53 -0.21
N MET A 168 -5.26 -7.36 -0.54
CA MET A 168 -4.22 -8.36 -0.30
C MET A 168 -3.02 -7.72 0.41
N CYS A 169 -2.62 -8.36 1.50
CA CYS A 169 -1.49 -7.97 2.34
C CYS A 169 -0.93 -9.23 3.01
N TYR A 170 0.15 -9.10 3.78
CA TYR A 170 0.79 -10.22 4.46
C TYR A 170 -0.10 -10.80 5.57
N ILE A 171 -1.03 -11.68 5.21
CA ILE A 171 -1.96 -12.32 6.14
C ILE A 171 -1.19 -13.35 6.98
N PRO A 172 -1.31 -13.36 8.32
CA PRO A 172 -0.69 -14.40 9.15
C PRO A 172 -1.13 -15.80 8.73
N LYS A 173 -0.18 -16.73 8.64
CA LYS A 173 -0.39 -18.10 8.17
C LYS A 173 -1.51 -18.84 8.92
N GLU A 174 -1.69 -18.51 10.19
CA GLU A 174 -2.65 -19.15 11.09
C GLU A 174 -4.11 -18.81 10.78
N MET A 175 -4.38 -17.69 10.10
CA MET A 175 -5.75 -17.25 9.79
C MET A 175 -6.28 -17.81 8.46
N GLY A 176 -5.38 -18.12 7.52
CA GLY A 176 -5.74 -18.54 6.17
C GLY A 176 -6.35 -17.41 5.31
N TYR A 177 -6.11 -17.49 4.01
CA TYR A 177 -6.47 -16.43 3.05
C TYR A 177 -7.98 -16.15 2.91
N SER A 178 -8.85 -17.15 3.10
CA SER A 178 -10.27 -17.07 2.69
C SER A 178 -11.24 -16.44 3.70
N GLN A 179 -10.77 -15.98 4.87
CA GLN A 179 -11.66 -15.55 5.97
C GLN A 179 -11.35 -14.14 6.53
N ALA A 180 -10.30 -13.48 6.09
CA ALA A 180 -9.89 -12.19 6.63
C ALA A 180 -10.45 -11.00 5.83
N ILE A 181 -11.16 -10.10 6.50
CA ILE A 181 -11.38 -8.74 5.98
C ILE A 181 -10.04 -8.00 6.16
N THR A 182 -9.39 -7.67 5.05
CA THR A 182 -8.16 -6.88 5.07
C THR A 182 -8.43 -5.44 4.69
N MET A 183 -7.59 -4.53 5.15
CA MET A 183 -7.65 -3.12 4.81
C MET A 183 -6.27 -2.59 4.43
N GLY A 184 -6.25 -1.72 3.42
CA GLY A 184 -5.05 -0.99 3.07
C GLY A 184 -4.71 0.12 4.08
N PRO A 185 -3.45 0.56 4.10
CA PRO A 185 -3.01 1.60 5.00
C PRO A 185 -3.62 2.95 4.66
N LYS A 186 -3.87 3.75 5.69
CA LYS A 186 -4.29 5.16 5.56
C LYS A 186 -3.14 5.97 4.95
N LEU A 187 -3.46 6.77 3.94
CA LEU A 187 -2.52 7.69 3.33
C LEU A 187 -2.40 8.97 4.16
N THR A 188 -1.18 9.50 4.22
CA THR A 188 -0.89 10.78 4.85
C THR A 188 -1.24 11.92 3.89
N ASP A 189 -1.40 13.14 4.42
CA ASP A 189 -1.69 14.32 3.59
C ASP A 189 -0.59 14.59 2.55
N ASP A 190 0.67 14.29 2.87
CA ASP A 190 1.78 14.52 1.95
C ASP A 190 1.81 13.49 0.83
N GLU A 191 1.44 12.24 1.09
CA GLU A 191 1.26 11.23 0.04
C GLU A 191 0.07 11.56 -0.86
N ILE A 192 -1.02 12.07 -0.28
CA ILE A 192 -2.17 12.53 -1.07
C ILE A 192 -1.77 13.67 -2.00
N LYS A 193 -0.99 14.64 -1.52
CA LYS A 193 -0.42 15.71 -2.36
C LYS A 193 0.50 15.13 -3.43
N GLU A 194 1.39 14.20 -3.07
CA GLU A 194 2.30 13.54 -4.01
C GLU A 194 1.52 12.88 -5.15
N ILE A 195 0.51 12.06 -4.82
CA ILE A 195 -0.34 11.39 -5.80
C ILE A 195 -1.01 12.40 -6.74
N TYR A 196 -1.58 13.47 -6.19
CA TYR A 196 -2.22 14.52 -6.99
C TYR A 196 -1.24 15.21 -7.94
N TYR A 197 -0.08 15.63 -7.44
CA TYR A 197 0.90 16.34 -8.27
C TYR A 197 1.55 15.44 -9.30
N THR A 198 1.80 14.16 -9.00
CA THR A 198 2.27 13.18 -9.98
C THR A 198 1.23 12.93 -11.06
N ALA A 199 -0.04 12.75 -10.68
CA ALA A 199 -1.15 12.63 -11.64
C ALA A 199 -1.26 13.87 -12.55
N LYS A 200 -1.22 15.07 -11.95
CA LYS A 200 -1.32 16.33 -12.69
C LYS A 200 -0.15 16.53 -13.65
N LYS A 201 1.07 16.19 -13.23
CA LYS A 201 2.29 16.38 -14.02
C LYS A 201 2.40 15.42 -15.19
N TYR A 202 2.05 14.15 -14.99
CA TYR A 202 2.34 13.09 -15.96
C TYR A 202 1.10 12.46 -16.61
N TRP A 203 -0.07 12.54 -15.97
CA TRP A 203 -1.24 11.72 -16.33
C TRP A 203 -2.53 12.52 -16.55
N GLU A 204 -2.49 13.85 -16.53
CA GLU A 204 -3.70 14.66 -16.66
C GLU A 204 -4.43 14.40 -17.98
N HIS A 205 -3.69 14.25 -19.08
CA HIS A 205 -4.25 13.89 -20.37
C HIS A 205 -4.87 12.48 -20.34
N ASP A 206 -4.12 11.50 -19.84
CA ASP A 206 -4.53 10.09 -19.76
C ASP A 206 -5.75 9.90 -18.89
N TYR A 207 -5.84 10.59 -17.74
CA TYR A 207 -7.03 10.60 -16.89
C TYR A 207 -8.27 11.00 -17.69
N ARG A 208 -8.16 12.10 -18.45
CA ARG A 208 -9.26 12.61 -19.27
C ARG A 208 -9.64 11.69 -20.40
N VAL A 209 -8.67 11.08 -21.06
CA VAL A 209 -8.94 10.12 -22.14
C VAL A 209 -9.55 8.83 -21.62
N ARG A 210 -9.01 8.28 -20.52
CA ARG A 210 -9.40 6.99 -19.93
C ARG A 210 -10.76 7.07 -19.24
N PHE A 211 -10.96 8.05 -18.37
CA PHE A 211 -12.17 8.17 -17.54
C PHE A 211 -13.21 9.15 -18.06
N LYS A 212 -12.94 9.84 -19.19
CA LYS A 212 -13.83 10.83 -19.83
C LYS A 212 -14.23 11.98 -18.89
N ARG A 213 -13.31 12.37 -18.00
CA ARG A 213 -13.53 13.36 -16.93
C ARG A 213 -12.27 14.19 -16.71
N ASN A 214 -12.41 15.40 -16.17
CA ASN A 214 -11.24 16.16 -15.73
C ASN A 214 -10.68 15.54 -14.44
N LEU A 215 -9.36 15.66 -14.25
CA LEU A 215 -8.71 15.24 -13.01
C LEU A 215 -9.28 16.07 -11.85
N PRO A 216 -9.93 15.47 -10.84
CA PRO A 216 -10.44 16.21 -9.71
C PRO A 216 -9.27 16.76 -8.87
N ASP A 217 -9.49 17.90 -8.20
CA ASP A 217 -8.54 18.37 -7.20
C ASP A 217 -8.62 17.47 -5.97
N LEU A 218 -7.65 16.57 -5.84
CA LEU A 218 -7.64 15.56 -4.79
C LEU A 218 -7.48 16.18 -3.39
N ILE A 219 -6.82 17.35 -3.30
CA ILE A 219 -6.59 18.04 -2.03
C ILE A 219 -7.93 18.61 -1.52
N GLU A 220 -8.67 19.28 -2.40
CA GLU A 220 -10.02 19.77 -2.05
C GLU A 220 -10.99 18.61 -1.82
N MET A 221 -10.94 17.54 -2.64
CA MET A 221 -11.76 16.35 -2.40
C MET A 221 -11.52 15.75 -1.02
N LYS A 222 -10.25 15.64 -0.59
CA LYS A 222 -9.92 15.14 0.76
C LYS A 222 -10.47 16.03 1.85
N LYS A 223 -10.22 17.34 1.75
CA LYS A 223 -10.72 18.33 2.71
C LYS A 223 -12.24 18.25 2.87
N HIS A 224 -12.98 18.18 1.77
CA HIS A 224 -14.44 18.11 1.80
C HIS A 224 -14.97 16.75 2.26
N TYR A 225 -14.25 15.65 1.96
CA TYR A 225 -14.57 14.33 2.51
C TYR A 225 -14.34 14.27 4.02
N ASP A 226 -13.19 14.72 4.50
CA ASP A 226 -12.89 14.76 5.94
C ASP A 226 -13.93 15.64 6.67
N LEU A 227 -14.32 16.78 6.08
CA LEU A 227 -15.41 17.60 6.59
C LEU A 227 -16.73 16.83 6.65
N ALA A 228 -17.08 16.10 5.58
CA ALA A 228 -18.32 15.35 5.49
C ALA A 228 -18.41 14.22 6.53
N ILE A 229 -17.29 13.65 6.99
CA ILE A 229 -17.28 12.58 8.01
C ILE A 229 -16.95 13.08 9.42
N THR A 230 -16.73 14.38 9.63
CA THR A 230 -16.41 14.92 10.95
C THR A 230 -17.68 14.99 11.78
N LYS A 231 -17.67 14.46 13.01
CA LYS A 231 -18.87 14.49 13.88
C LYS A 231 -19.22 15.89 14.40
N ASN A 232 -18.19 16.68 14.74
CA ASN A 232 -18.33 18.02 15.32
C ASN A 232 -17.43 19.02 14.58
N PRO A 233 -17.71 19.37 13.31
CA PRO A 233 -16.85 20.28 12.53
C PRO A 233 -16.73 21.68 13.12
N LEU A 234 -17.73 22.13 13.90
CA LEU A 234 -17.73 23.45 14.54
C LEU A 234 -17.32 23.41 16.03
N GLY A 235 -17.11 22.22 16.59
CA GLY A 235 -16.72 22.02 18.00
C GLY A 235 -17.87 21.54 18.90
N ALA A 236 -17.55 21.36 20.19
CA ALA A 236 -18.46 20.78 21.17
C ALA A 236 -19.60 21.72 21.62
N ASP A 237 -19.45 23.03 21.37
CA ASP A 237 -20.42 24.05 21.78
C ASP A 237 -21.50 24.31 20.72
N SER A 238 -21.35 23.73 19.51
CA SER A 238 -22.30 23.89 18.40
C SER A 238 -23.46 22.91 18.48
N THR A 239 -24.62 23.30 17.93
CA THR A 239 -25.78 22.41 17.86
C THR A 239 -25.59 21.31 16.82
N GLU A 240 -26.40 20.25 16.92
CA GLU A 240 -26.41 19.17 15.93
C GLU A 240 -26.78 19.71 14.54
N GLU A 241 -27.71 20.65 14.44
CA GLU A 241 -28.12 21.28 13.18
C GLU A 241 -27.01 22.13 12.57
N GLU A 242 -26.25 22.87 13.38
CA GLU A 242 -25.12 23.67 12.92
C GLU A 242 -24.00 22.78 12.35
N ASN A 243 -23.65 21.72 13.09
CA ASN A 243 -22.67 20.73 12.63
C ASN A 243 -23.15 20.04 11.35
N TYR A 244 -24.41 19.61 11.29
CA TYR A 244 -25.01 19.02 10.08
C TYR A 244 -24.93 19.97 8.87
N ALA A 245 -25.26 21.25 9.06
CA ALA A 245 -25.19 22.25 7.99
C ALA A 245 -23.75 22.43 7.47
N GLU A 246 -22.76 22.34 8.36
CA GLU A 246 -21.35 22.41 7.99
C GLU A 246 -20.89 21.15 7.23
N ASN A 247 -21.20 19.95 7.73
CA ASN A 247 -20.94 18.68 7.02
C ASN A 247 -21.55 18.68 5.62
N LYS A 248 -22.77 19.23 5.48
CA LYS A 248 -23.49 19.29 4.20
C LYS A 248 -22.68 20.04 3.13
N LYS A 249 -21.89 21.05 3.48
CA LYS A 249 -21.00 21.74 2.53
C LYS A 249 -19.98 20.80 1.91
N GLY A 250 -19.44 19.86 2.71
CA GLY A 250 -18.56 18.80 2.23
C GLY A 250 -19.28 17.87 1.26
N VAL A 251 -20.47 17.41 1.64
CA VAL A 251 -21.30 16.51 0.82
C VAL A 251 -21.70 17.17 -0.51
N ASP A 252 -22.15 18.42 -0.47
CA ASP A 252 -22.56 19.18 -1.65
C ASP A 252 -21.39 19.32 -2.64
N TYR A 253 -20.19 19.68 -2.16
CA TYR A 253 -19.00 19.72 -3.00
C TYR A 253 -18.69 18.36 -3.66
N LEU A 254 -18.74 17.27 -2.90
CA LEU A 254 -18.49 15.93 -3.44
C LEU A 254 -19.53 15.51 -4.48
N LEU A 255 -20.79 15.95 -4.33
CA LEU A 255 -21.85 15.74 -5.32
C LEU A 255 -21.61 16.55 -6.60
N GLU A 256 -21.09 17.77 -6.50
CA GLU A 256 -20.79 18.64 -7.64
C GLU A 256 -19.64 18.12 -8.53
N LEU A 257 -18.76 17.27 -8.01
CA LEU A 257 -17.69 16.63 -8.80
C LEU A 257 -18.21 15.65 -9.88
N ARG A 258 -19.52 15.50 -10.07
CA ARG A 258 -20.18 14.53 -10.98
C ARG A 258 -19.98 14.76 -12.47
#